data_AF-A0A3M2I4S1-F1
#
_entry.id   AF-A0A3M2I4S1-F1
#
_cell.length_a   1.000
_cell.length_b   1.000
_cell.length_c   1.000
_cell.angle_alpha   90.00
_cell.angle_beta   90.00
_cell.angle_gamma   90.00
#
_symmetry.space_group_name_H-M   'P 1'
#
loop_
_entity.id
_entity.type
_entity.pdbx_description
1 polymer ?
#
loop_
_entity_poly.entity_id
_entity_poly.type
_entity_poly.pdbx_seq_one_letter_code
_entity_poly.pdbx_strand_id
1 'polypeptide(L)'
;MVIEALAAVSPLAPGAMAGMDAASRPPANDFGASLGAGLTRVDQSVTLANDQLKALAAGKNLAIHDVMITMEQARLELMLATEVRNKLVESYQELMRMQL
;
A
#
# COMPACT_ATOMS: atom_id res chain seq x y z
N MET A 1 -17.17 5.86 -59.75
CA MET A 1 -16.86 4.76 -58.81
C MET A 1 -15.68 4.00 -59.40
N VAL A 2 -14.46 4.40 -59.04
CA VAL A 2 -13.21 3.74 -59.41
C VAL A 2 -12.42 3.65 -58.12
N ILE A 3 -12.00 2.44 -57.78
CA ILE A 3 -11.45 2.04 -56.48
C ILE A 3 -9.96 2.37 -56.49
N GLU A 4 -9.48 3.03 -55.45
CA GLU A 4 -8.06 3.38 -55.29
C GLU A 4 -7.17 2.14 -55.21
N ALA A 5 -6.02 2.28 -55.86
CA ALA A 5 -4.99 1.28 -55.97
C ALA A 5 -4.31 1.00 -54.62
N LEU A 6 -4.08 -0.29 -54.41
CA LEU A 6 -3.27 -0.93 -53.38
C LEU A 6 -1.86 -0.31 -53.34
N ALA A 7 -1.56 0.52 -52.35
CA ALA A 7 -0.21 1.01 -52.08
C ALA A 7 0.39 0.27 -50.87
N ALA A 8 1.26 -0.68 -51.23
CA ALA A 8 2.45 -1.13 -50.49
C ALA A 8 2.30 -1.50 -49.01
N VAL A 9 2.15 -2.79 -48.75
CA VAL A 9 2.60 -3.41 -47.50
C VAL A 9 4.13 -3.49 -47.53
N SER A 10 4.80 -2.73 -46.67
CA SER A 10 6.24 -2.87 -46.44
C SER A 10 6.55 -4.16 -45.67
N PRO A 11 7.64 -4.87 -46.00
CA PRO A 11 7.98 -6.13 -45.36
C PRO A 11 8.35 -5.92 -43.89
N LEU A 12 7.67 -6.67 -43.02
CA LEU A 12 7.95 -6.76 -41.58
C LEU A 12 9.40 -7.24 -41.35
N ALA A 13 10.23 -6.38 -40.75
CA ALA A 13 11.50 -6.77 -40.18
C ALA A 13 11.25 -7.62 -38.90
N PRO A 14 11.89 -8.78 -38.73
CA PRO A 14 11.78 -9.59 -37.53
C PRO A 14 12.63 -8.96 -36.42
N GLY A 15 12.04 -8.00 -35.71
CA GLY A 15 12.70 -7.30 -34.61
C GLY A 15 11.80 -6.35 -33.82
N ALA A 16 10.63 -5.98 -34.36
CA ALA A 16 9.73 -5.02 -33.73
C ALA A 16 8.74 -5.60 -32.70
N MET A 17 8.79 -6.91 -32.40
CA MET A 17 7.88 -7.54 -31.42
C MET A 17 8.53 -7.86 -30.07
N ALA A 18 9.81 -7.52 -29.86
CA ALA A 18 10.50 -7.78 -28.58
C ALA A 18 10.28 -6.68 -27.51
N GLY A 19 9.45 -5.67 -27.77
CA GLY A 19 9.23 -4.54 -26.87
C GLY A 19 7.80 -4.36 -26.36
N MET A 20 6.84 -5.20 -26.79
CA MET A 20 5.42 -5.01 -26.49
C MET A 20 4.91 -5.73 -25.23
N ASP A 21 5.75 -6.55 -24.58
CA ASP A 21 5.41 -7.21 -23.30
C ASP A 21 5.79 -6.38 -22.05
N ALA A 22 6.51 -5.27 -22.20
CA ALA A 22 6.99 -4.49 -21.04
C ALA A 22 6.01 -3.40 -20.56
N ALA A 23 5.01 -3.02 -21.36
CA ALA A 23 4.18 -1.83 -21.11
C ALA A 23 2.82 -2.11 -20.45
N SER A 24 2.48 -3.37 -20.21
CA SER A 24 1.13 -3.75 -19.74
C SER A 24 1.17 -4.76 -18.60
N ARG A 25 2.14 -4.65 -17.69
CA ARG A 25 1.96 -5.25 -16.38
C ARG A 25 1.03 -4.30 -15.61
N PRO A 26 -0.22 -4.70 -15.26
CA PRO A 26 -1.01 -3.91 -14.33
C PRO A 26 -0.13 -3.65 -13.10
N PRO A 27 -0.23 -2.48 -12.44
CA PRO A 27 0.58 -2.22 -11.26
C PRO A 27 0.38 -3.40 -10.32
N ALA A 28 1.41 -4.23 -10.19
CA ALA A 28 1.40 -5.28 -9.20
C ALA A 28 1.18 -4.52 -7.90
N ASN A 29 0.02 -4.73 -7.28
CA ASN A 29 -0.33 -4.03 -6.06
C ASN A 29 0.74 -4.43 -5.05
N ASP A 30 1.75 -3.58 -4.89
CA ASP A 30 2.96 -3.96 -4.19
C ASP A 30 2.58 -4.11 -2.73
N PHE A 31 2.64 -5.35 -2.24
CA PHE A 31 2.30 -5.65 -0.86
C PHE A 31 3.16 -4.80 0.09
N GLY A 32 4.43 -4.57 -0.26
CA GLY A 32 5.34 -3.69 0.46
C GLY A 32 4.84 -2.25 0.54
N ALA A 33 4.44 -1.66 -0.59
CA ALA A 33 3.82 -0.33 -0.62
C ALA A 33 2.53 -0.25 0.21
N SER A 34 1.68 -1.29 0.16
CA SER A 34 0.45 -1.32 0.95
C SER A 34 0.70 -1.43 2.46
N LEU A 35 1.72 -2.21 2.85
CA LEU A 35 2.16 -2.35 4.23
C LEU A 35 2.79 -1.05 4.74
N GLY A 36 3.62 -0.41 3.92
CA GLY A 36 4.21 0.90 4.20
C GLY A 36 3.14 1.97 4.41
N ALA A 37 2.13 2.02 3.54
CA ALA A 37 0.99 2.91 3.71
C ALA A 37 0.19 2.61 4.99
N GLY A 38 0.04 1.34 5.35
CA GLY A 38 -0.59 0.91 6.59
C GLY A 38 0.20 1.38 7.83
N LEU A 39 1.52 1.23 7.82
CA LEU A 39 2.39 1.72 8.89
C LEU A 39 2.31 3.25 9.05
N THR A 40 2.32 4.00 7.94
CA THR A 40 2.11 5.45 7.97
C THR A 40 0.76 5.82 8.56
N ARG A 41 -0.31 5.05 8.28
CA ARG A 41 -1.63 5.28 8.86
C ARG A 41 -1.64 5.07 10.37
N VAL A 42 -1.02 4.01 10.86
CA VAL A 42 -0.90 3.72 12.29
C VAL A 42 -0.13 4.84 13.01
N ASP A 43 0.97 5.30 12.42
CA ASP A 43 1.75 6.42 12.96
C ASP A 43 0.90 7.70 13.07
N GLN A 44 0.21 8.07 11.98
CA GLN A 44 -0.71 9.20 11.96
C GLN A 44 -1.81 9.10 13.02
N SER A 45 -2.40 7.91 13.19
CA SER A 45 -3.46 7.65 14.17
C SER A 45 -2.96 7.85 15.60
N VAL A 46 -1.77 7.34 15.92
CA VAL A 46 -1.12 7.54 17.22
C VAL A 46 -0.79 9.01 17.46
N THR A 47 -0.26 9.73 16.46
CA THR A 47 0.02 11.17 16.57
C THR A 47 -1.27 11.95 16.82
N LEU A 48 -2.33 11.67 16.06
CA LEU A 48 -3.61 12.35 16.16
C LEU A 48 -4.26 12.15 17.54
N ALA A 49 -4.25 10.91 18.06
CA ALA A 49 -4.72 10.61 19.41
C ALA A 49 -3.93 11.40 20.48
N ASN A 50 -2.60 11.48 20.35
CA ASN A 50 -1.76 12.26 21.26
C ASN A 50 -2.05 13.76 21.20
N ASP A 51 -2.25 14.31 20.01
CA ASP A 51 -2.53 15.72 19.83
C ASP A 51 -3.90 16.12 20.37
N GLN A 52 -4.91 15.28 20.17
CA GLN A 52 -6.23 15.46 20.78
C GLN A 52 -6.18 15.38 22.31
N LEU A 53 -5.41 14.44 22.87
CA LEU A 53 -5.21 14.32 24.30
C LEU A 53 -4.53 15.57 24.89
N LYS A 54 -3.48 16.08 24.23
CA LYS A 54 -2.80 17.33 24.63
C LYS A 54 -3.74 18.53 24.54
N ALA A 55 -4.53 18.61 23.47
CA ALA A 55 -5.51 19.68 23.28
C ALA A 55 -6.59 19.68 24.36
N LEU A 56 -7.08 18.50 24.73
CA LEU A 56 -8.03 18.31 25.82
C LEU A 56 -7.41 18.73 27.17
N ALA A 57 -6.19 18.28 27.46
CA ALA A 57 -5.46 18.65 28.67
C ALA A 57 -5.15 20.16 28.75
N ALA A 58 -4.97 20.81 27.60
CA ALA A 58 -4.81 22.26 27.48
C ALA A 58 -6.13 23.06 27.62
N GLY A 59 -7.26 22.39 27.90
CA GLY A 59 -8.56 23.02 28.09
C GLY A 59 -9.26 23.45 26.80
N LYS A 60 -8.83 22.96 25.63
CA LYS A 60 -9.60 23.17 24.39
C LYS A 60 -10.91 22.40 24.48
N ASN A 61 -11.98 22.99 23.95
CA ASN A 61 -13.33 22.42 23.95
C ASN A 61 -13.45 21.26 22.94
N LEU A 62 -12.72 20.18 23.19
CA LEU A 62 -12.86 18.91 22.51
C LEU A 62 -13.81 18.03 23.31
N ALA A 63 -14.67 17.32 22.61
CA ALA A 63 -15.50 16.30 23.21
C ALA A 63 -14.62 15.17 23.75
N ILE A 64 -14.66 14.95 25.07
CA ILE A 64 -13.87 13.90 25.74
C ILE A 64 -14.12 12.51 25.10
N HIS A 65 -15.35 12.24 24.67
CA HIS A 65 -15.71 10.98 24.01
C HIS A 65 -14.99 10.79 22.67
N ASP A 66 -14.82 11.85 21.88
CA ASP A 66 -14.10 11.76 20.59
C ASP A 66 -12.62 11.46 20.81
N VAL A 67 -12.01 12.05 21.84
CA VAL A 67 -10.62 11.76 22.22
C VAL A 67 -10.49 10.30 22.64
N MET A 68 -11.41 9.80 23.47
CA MET A 68 -11.40 8.39 23.89
C MET A 68 -11.59 7.43 22.72
N ILE A 69 -12.49 7.72 21.78
CA ILE A 69 -12.70 6.92 20.57
C ILE A 69 -11.42 6.88 19.74
N THR A 70 -10.81 8.05 19.50
CA THR A 70 -9.58 8.16 18.70
C THR A 70 -8.43 7.40 19.35
N MET A 71 -8.31 7.46 20.69
CA MET A 71 -7.31 6.69 21.43
C MET A 71 -7.52 5.18 21.31
N GLU A 72 -8.76 4.69 21.41
CA GLU A 72 -9.03 3.26 21.26
C GLU A 72 -8.80 2.78 19.83
N GLN A 73 -9.16 3.60 18.83
CA GLN A 73 -8.86 3.31 17.42
C GLN A 73 -7.35 3.18 17.19
N ALA A 74 -6.55 4.15 17.65
CA ALA A 74 -5.10 4.10 17.53
C ALA A 74 -4.50 2.86 18.23
N ARG A 75 -5.07 2.47 19.38
CA ARG A 75 -4.67 1.25 20.10
C ARG A 75 -4.95 -0.01 19.29
N LEU A 76 -6.15 -0.15 18.72
CA LEU A 76 -6.53 -1.30 17.90
C LEU A 76 -5.68 -1.40 16.63
N GLU A 77 -5.40 -0.28 15.98
CA GLU A 77 -4.54 -0.22 14.79
C GLU A 77 -3.09 -0.63 15.11
N LEU A 78 -2.55 -0.20 16.25
CA LEU A 78 -1.23 -0.62 16.72
C LEU A 78 -1.17 -2.11 17.04
N MET A 79 -2.21 -2.66 17.66
CA MET A 79 -2.32 -4.10 17.91
C MET A 79 -2.30 -4.88 16.59
N LEU A 80 -3.09 -4.45 15.61
CA LEU A 80 -3.11 -5.05 14.28
C LEU A 80 -1.72 -4.98 13.61
N ALA A 81 -1.05 -3.83 13.66
CA ALA A 81 0.28 -3.66 13.10
C ALA A 81 1.31 -4.60 13.74
N THR A 82 1.20 -4.82 15.05
CA THR A 82 2.06 -5.73 15.80
C THR A 82 1.84 -7.19 15.38
N GLU A 83 0.58 -7.61 15.22
CA GLU A 83 0.25 -8.95 14.73
C GLU A 83 0.78 -9.18 13.31
N VAL A 84 0.60 -8.21 12.41
CA VAL A 84 1.14 -8.30 11.04
C VAL A 84 2.67 -8.40 11.09
N ARG A 85 3.35 -7.57 11.89
CA ARG A 85 4.80 -7.64 12.07
C ARG A 85 5.23 -9.03 12.56
N ASN A 86 4.58 -9.56 13.59
CA ASN A 86 4.90 -10.88 14.13
C ASN A 86 4.73 -11.96 13.07
N LYS A 87 3.63 -11.93 12.31
CA LYS A 87 3.36 -12.91 11.26
C LYS A 87 4.37 -12.86 10.12
N LEU A 88 4.82 -11.67 9.74
CA LEU A 88 5.87 -11.50 8.73
C LEU A 88 7.21 -12.07 9.20
N VAL A 89 7.58 -11.82 10.45
CA VAL A 89 8.80 -12.37 11.04
C VAL A 89 8.74 -13.89 11.14
N GLU A 90 7.62 -14.45 11.60
CA GLU A 90 7.40 -15.90 11.65
C GLU A 90 7.48 -16.54 10.27
N SER A 91 6.81 -15.95 9.28
CA SER A 91 6.79 -16.47 7.91
C SER A 91 8.20 -16.46 7.30
N TYR A 92 8.99 -15.42 7.58
CA TYR A 92 10.39 -15.36 7.17
C TYR A 92 11.23 -16.46 7.84
N GLN A 93 11.04 -16.69 9.15
CA GLN A 93 11.74 -17.75 9.88
C GLN A 93 11.37 -19.15 9.37
N GLU A 94 10.10 -19.39 9.05
CA GLU A 94 9.62 -20.67 8.53
C GLU A 94 10.22 -20.99 7.16
N LEU A 95 10.29 -20.01 6.25
CA LEU A 95 10.94 -20.18 4.94
C LEU A 95 12.41 -20.59 5.08
N MET A 96 13.14 -20.01 6.05
CA MET A 96 14.53 -20.40 6.31
C MET A 96 14.66 -21.82 6.88
N ARG A 97 13.70 -22.28 7.68
CA ARG A 97 13.69 -23.65 8.23
C ARG A 97 13.43 -24.73 7.18
N MET A 98 12.73 -24.41 6.08
CA MET A 98 12.48 -25.37 5.00
C MET A 98 13.68 -25.59 4.07
N GLN A 99 14.66 -24.68 4.08
CA GLN A 99 15.82 -24.71 3.18
C GLN A 99 17.08 -25.33 3.81
N LEU A 100 17.01 -25.76 5.07
CA LEU A 100 18.04 -26.60 5.71
C LEU A 100 17.59 -28.07 5.67
#